data_AF-A0A381UBX1-F1
#
_entry.id   AF-A0A381UBX1-F1
#
_cell.length_a   1.000
_cell.length_b   1.000
_cell.length_c   1.000
_cell.angle_alpha   90.00
_cell.angle_beta   90.00
_cell.angle_gamma   90.00
#
_symmetry.space_group_name_H-M   'P 1'
#
loop_
_entity.id
_entity.type
_entity.pdbx_description
1 polymer ?
#
loop_
_entity_poly.entity_id
_entity_poly.type
_entity_poly.pdbx_seq_one_letter_code
_entity_poly.pdbx_strand_id
1 'polypeptide(L)'
;MIEAGERVYSTKGACGICHAIGRKGSRGPDLNGVGLRAASRKPEMSAKDYLLESLLKPSTYLVEEYTPMMPPMAGILTPGEIMVTVAYLQSLGGNVDITPDNVRAVMQVSASSTPAAPATATTPEVAPEAEETVASVVAQEPQPGDAEKGKAVYNTLCIACHNPDPALVGAIGPEIKGASRELLETRVLRAEYPEGYQPKRDTKLMPPMAHLVNDIDHLTEFLK
;
A
#
# COMPACT_ATOMS: atom_id res chain seq x y z
N MET A 1 6.98 6.12 -5.22
CA MET A 1 7.48 4.80 -4.76
C MET A 1 6.36 3.89 -4.32
N ILE A 2 5.47 4.34 -3.43
CA ILE A 2 4.30 3.57 -2.98
C ILE A 2 3.43 3.14 -4.18
N GLU A 3 3.04 4.06 -5.05
CA GLU A 3 2.25 3.76 -6.26
C GLU A 3 2.94 2.76 -7.20
N ALA A 4 4.27 2.84 -7.33
CA ALA A 4 5.03 1.87 -8.12
C ALA A 4 5.01 0.47 -7.48
N GLY A 5 5.09 0.39 -6.15
CA GLY A 5 4.94 -0.84 -5.39
C GLY A 5 3.55 -1.44 -5.50
N GLU A 6 2.51 -0.60 -5.44
CA GLU A 6 1.12 -1.02 -5.65
C GLU A 6 0.92 -1.59 -7.06
N ARG A 7 1.50 -0.94 -8.07
CA ARG A 7 1.48 -1.47 -9.44
C ARG A 7 2.15 -2.82 -9.53
N VAL A 8 3.32 -3.00 -8.90
CA VAL A 8 3.99 -4.30 -8.86
C VAL A 8 3.13 -5.35 -8.15
N TYR A 9 2.55 -5.01 -7.00
CA TYR A 9 1.64 -5.88 -6.24
C TYR A 9 0.48 -6.41 -7.09
N SER A 10 -0.16 -5.52 -7.86
CA SER A 10 -1.34 -5.83 -8.67
C SER A 10 -1.02 -6.44 -10.04
N THR A 11 0.22 -6.37 -10.50
CA THR A 11 0.61 -6.82 -11.85
C THR A 11 1.70 -7.89 -11.79
N LYS A 12 2.97 -7.53 -11.98
CA LYS A 12 4.11 -8.43 -12.13
C LYS A 12 4.35 -9.31 -10.90
N GLY A 13 4.12 -8.78 -9.71
CA GLY A 13 4.23 -9.55 -8.46
C GLY A 13 3.04 -10.49 -8.22
N ALA A 14 1.91 -10.24 -8.90
CA ALA A 14 0.67 -11.03 -8.83
C ALA A 14 0.25 -11.37 -7.39
N CYS A 15 0.58 -10.51 -6.43
CA CYS A 15 0.47 -10.79 -5.01
C CYS A 15 -1.00 -10.96 -4.60
N GLY A 16 -1.90 -10.23 -5.27
CA GLY A 16 -3.35 -10.30 -5.08
C GLY A 16 -4.01 -11.64 -5.45
N ILE A 17 -3.28 -12.57 -6.11
CA ILE A 17 -3.80 -13.92 -6.36
C ILE A 17 -3.92 -14.70 -5.03
N CYS A 18 -2.94 -14.53 -4.15
CA CYS A 18 -2.85 -15.25 -2.89
C CYS A 18 -3.25 -14.38 -1.70
N HIS A 19 -2.85 -13.12 -1.71
CA HIS A 19 -3.11 -12.16 -0.64
C HIS A 19 -4.29 -11.26 -0.95
N ALA A 20 -4.82 -10.64 0.10
CA ALA A 20 -5.81 -9.57 0.00
C ALA A 20 -5.48 -8.47 1.02
N ILE A 21 -6.10 -7.32 0.84
CA ILE A 21 -6.01 -6.18 1.75
C ILE A 21 -7.39 -6.01 2.38
N GLY A 22 -7.44 -6.05 3.71
CA GLY A 22 -8.66 -5.86 4.52
C GLY A 22 -9.42 -7.16 4.77
N ARG A 23 -8.88 -8.30 4.31
CA ARG A 23 -9.44 -9.64 4.53
C ARG A 23 -8.37 -10.71 4.36
N LYS A 24 -8.65 -11.91 4.87
CA LYS A 24 -7.84 -13.11 4.59
C LYS A 24 -7.82 -13.37 3.07
N GLY A 25 -6.61 -13.54 2.52
CA GLY A 25 -6.43 -13.91 1.12
C GLY A 25 -6.82 -15.36 0.82
N SER A 26 -6.81 -15.74 -0.45
CA SER A 26 -7.14 -17.12 -0.86
C SER A 26 -6.15 -18.15 -0.31
N ARG A 27 -4.88 -17.76 -0.18
CA ARG A 27 -3.75 -18.62 0.23
C ARG A 27 -2.79 -17.90 1.18
N GLY A 28 -2.75 -16.57 1.15
CA GLY A 28 -1.87 -15.75 1.96
C GLY A 28 -2.61 -15.00 3.07
N PRO A 29 -1.87 -14.50 4.08
CA PRO A 29 -2.41 -13.61 5.11
C PRO A 29 -2.93 -12.29 4.53
N ASP A 30 -3.83 -11.67 5.29
CA ASP A 30 -4.24 -10.28 5.08
C ASP A 30 -3.02 -9.35 5.19
N LEU A 31 -2.88 -8.47 4.22
CA LEU A 31 -1.81 -7.48 4.16
C LEU A 31 -2.21 -6.11 4.70
N ASN A 32 -3.49 -5.85 4.98
CA ASN A 32 -3.88 -4.59 5.62
C ASN A 32 -3.21 -4.46 6.99
N GLY A 33 -2.57 -3.34 7.29
CA GLY A 33 -1.84 -3.16 8.55
C GLY A 33 -0.49 -3.90 8.61
N VAL A 34 -0.03 -4.52 7.52
CA VAL A 34 1.21 -5.32 7.54
C VAL A 34 2.45 -4.48 7.85
N GLY A 35 2.46 -3.19 7.47
CA GLY A 35 3.55 -2.29 7.81
C GLY A 35 3.79 -2.16 9.32
N LEU A 36 2.72 -2.15 10.13
CA LEU A 36 2.81 -2.16 11.59
C LEU A 36 3.15 -3.54 12.13
N ARG A 37 2.43 -4.58 11.65
CA ARG A 37 2.64 -5.95 12.14
C ARG A 37 4.05 -6.44 11.88
N ALA A 38 4.65 -6.08 10.74
CA ALA A 38 6.01 -6.48 10.37
C ALA A 38 7.03 -6.11 11.45
N ALA A 39 6.89 -4.92 12.07
CA ALA A 39 7.78 -4.47 13.15
C ALA A 39 7.72 -5.36 14.41
N SER A 40 6.60 -6.05 14.65
CA SER A 40 6.41 -6.87 15.85
C SER A 40 6.55 -8.38 15.60
N ARG A 41 6.64 -8.83 14.34
CA ARG A 41 6.78 -10.27 14.00
C ARG A 41 8.12 -10.86 14.42
N LYS A 42 9.19 -10.07 14.33
CA LYS A 42 10.55 -10.45 14.74
C LYS A 42 11.14 -9.30 15.58
N PRO A 43 11.21 -9.44 16.92
CA PRO A 43 11.65 -8.36 17.81
C PRO A 43 13.05 -7.78 17.50
N GLU A 44 13.94 -8.59 16.95
CA GLU A 44 15.31 -8.23 16.61
C GLU A 44 15.47 -7.65 15.19
N MET A 45 14.36 -7.41 14.47
CA MET A 45 14.40 -7.05 13.06
C MET A 45 13.46 -5.87 12.75
N SER A 46 13.92 -4.95 11.89
CA SER A 46 13.07 -3.84 11.45
C SER A 46 11.92 -4.34 10.56
N ALA A 47 10.82 -3.57 10.49
CA ALA A 47 9.70 -3.88 9.59
C ALA A 47 10.17 -4.01 8.13
N LYS A 48 11.08 -3.13 7.70
CA LYS A 48 11.69 -3.14 6.37
C LYS A 48 12.41 -4.46 6.10
N ASP A 49 13.29 -4.87 7.02
CA ASP A 49 14.10 -6.07 6.84
C ASP A 49 13.24 -7.34 6.90
N TYR A 50 12.22 -7.35 7.75
CA TYR A 50 11.23 -8.42 7.81
C TYR A 50 10.47 -8.57 6.49
N LEU A 51 9.98 -7.46 5.91
CA LEU A 51 9.25 -7.47 4.64
C LEU A 51 10.17 -7.87 3.48
N LEU A 52 11.42 -7.41 3.48
CA LEU A 52 12.41 -7.78 2.48
C LEU A 52 12.74 -9.28 2.58
N GLU A 53 12.96 -9.81 3.78
CA GLU A 53 13.16 -11.24 4.00
C GLU A 53 11.93 -12.06 3.60
N SER A 54 10.72 -11.57 3.89
CA SER A 54 9.47 -12.24 3.50
C SER A 54 9.31 -12.35 1.98
N LEU A 55 9.82 -11.38 1.21
CA LEU A 55 9.80 -11.41 -0.26
C LEU A 55 10.94 -12.27 -0.84
N LEU A 56 12.13 -12.21 -0.25
CA LEU A 56 13.32 -12.92 -0.76
C LEU A 56 13.40 -14.38 -0.30
N LYS A 57 12.95 -14.67 0.92
CA LYS A 57 13.02 -15.96 1.61
C LYS A 57 11.73 -16.23 2.40
N PRO A 58 10.57 -16.33 1.72
CA PRO A 58 9.26 -16.47 2.38
C PRO A 58 9.12 -17.68 3.31
N SER A 59 9.92 -18.73 3.13
CA SER A 59 9.91 -19.92 3.98
C SER A 59 10.71 -19.77 5.29
N THR A 60 11.46 -18.68 5.48
CA THR A 60 12.27 -18.45 6.68
C THR A 60 11.42 -18.08 7.90
N TYR A 61 10.29 -17.41 7.69
CA TYR A 61 9.34 -17.10 8.75
C TYR A 61 7.93 -17.36 8.27
N LEU A 62 7.29 -18.36 8.84
CA LEU A 62 5.91 -18.70 8.55
C LEU A 62 5.03 -18.16 9.67
N VAL A 63 4.04 -17.37 9.28
CA VAL A 63 2.95 -16.98 10.17
C VAL A 63 2.16 -18.25 10.51
N GLU A 64 1.70 -18.35 11.75
CA GLU A 64 0.86 -19.46 12.22
C GLU A 64 -0.30 -19.72 11.25
N GLU A 65 -0.63 -21.00 11.04
CA GLU A 65 -1.64 -21.48 10.10
C GLU A 65 -1.33 -21.33 8.59
N TYR A 66 -0.13 -20.86 8.21
CA TYR A 66 0.28 -20.78 6.80
C TYR A 66 1.38 -21.78 6.44
N THR A 67 1.26 -22.34 5.23
CA THR A 67 2.26 -23.23 4.64
C THR A 67 3.25 -22.44 3.77
N PRO A 68 4.48 -22.95 3.52
CA PRO A 68 5.49 -22.28 2.71
C PRO A 68 5.16 -22.34 1.20
N MET A 69 4.04 -21.71 0.80
CA MET A 69 3.54 -21.71 -0.58
C MET A 69 3.99 -20.47 -1.37
N MET A 70 4.29 -19.37 -0.69
CA MET A 70 4.77 -18.15 -1.36
C MET A 70 6.16 -18.42 -1.97
N PRO A 71 6.34 -18.24 -3.30
CA PRO A 71 7.64 -18.43 -3.92
C PRO A 71 8.57 -17.24 -3.64
N PRO A 72 9.90 -17.40 -3.72
CA PRO A 72 10.83 -16.28 -3.65
C PRO A 72 10.58 -15.26 -4.77
N MET A 73 10.31 -14.01 -4.41
CA MET A 73 9.97 -12.96 -5.37
C MET A 73 11.17 -12.50 -6.22
N ALA A 74 12.40 -12.81 -5.81
CA ALA A 74 13.61 -12.49 -6.58
C ALA A 74 13.69 -13.17 -7.96
N GLY A 75 12.93 -14.25 -8.18
CA GLY A 75 12.81 -14.88 -9.50
C GLY A 75 11.79 -14.22 -10.43
N ILE A 76 10.98 -13.29 -9.91
CA ILE A 76 9.87 -12.65 -10.63
C ILE A 76 10.10 -11.14 -10.73
N LEU A 77 10.57 -10.52 -9.65
CA LEU A 77 10.76 -9.09 -9.50
C LEU A 77 12.24 -8.72 -9.50
N THR A 78 12.55 -7.58 -10.11
CA THR A 78 13.87 -6.95 -10.03
C THR A 78 14.12 -6.41 -8.62
N PRO A 79 15.39 -6.19 -8.22
CA PRO A 79 15.70 -5.61 -6.92
C PRO A 79 15.01 -4.26 -6.65
N GLY A 80 14.90 -3.40 -7.68
CA GLY A 80 14.16 -2.14 -7.58
C GLY A 80 12.66 -2.34 -7.35
N GLU A 81 12.04 -3.28 -8.07
CA GLU A 81 10.62 -3.65 -7.89
C GLU A 81 10.34 -4.22 -6.50
N ILE A 82 11.26 -5.02 -5.95
CA ILE A 82 11.16 -5.53 -4.58
C ILE A 82 11.17 -4.36 -3.59
N MET A 83 12.08 -3.40 -3.74
CA MET A 83 12.17 -2.26 -2.83
C MET A 83 10.91 -1.38 -2.85
N VAL A 84 10.35 -1.10 -4.03
CA VAL A 84 9.09 -0.35 -4.10
C VAL A 84 7.91 -1.17 -3.58
N THR A 85 7.91 -2.49 -3.75
CA THR A 85 6.91 -3.39 -3.13
C THR A 85 6.99 -3.33 -1.62
N VAL A 86 8.19 -3.38 -1.02
CA VAL A 86 8.38 -3.20 0.43
C VAL A 86 7.85 -1.83 0.87
N ALA A 87 8.13 -0.76 0.12
CA ALA A 87 7.62 0.58 0.43
C ALA A 87 6.09 0.63 0.46
N TYR A 88 5.43 -0.03 -0.49
CA TYR A 88 3.96 -0.15 -0.51
C TYR A 88 3.46 -0.94 0.69
N LEU A 89 4.05 -2.09 1.00
CA LEU A 89 3.66 -2.90 2.17
C LEU A 89 3.87 -2.17 3.50
N GLN A 90 4.93 -1.37 3.61
CA GLN A 90 5.13 -0.47 4.76
C GLN A 90 4.01 0.57 4.86
N SER A 91 3.57 1.15 3.74
CA SER A 91 2.50 2.16 3.75
C SER A 91 1.13 1.63 4.17
N LEU A 92 0.92 0.30 4.18
CA LEU A 92 -0.27 -0.35 4.73
C LEU A 92 -0.23 -0.32 6.28
N GLY A 93 -0.17 0.88 6.85
CA GLY A 93 -0.27 1.16 8.28
C GLY A 93 1.02 1.57 8.99
N GLY A 94 2.20 1.36 8.41
CA GLY A 94 3.50 1.66 9.03
C GLY A 94 4.20 2.90 8.47
N ASN A 95 5.39 3.19 9.00
CA ASN A 95 6.28 4.20 8.44
C ASN A 95 7.03 3.64 7.23
N VAL A 96 7.10 4.42 6.16
CA VAL A 96 7.81 4.07 4.93
C VAL A 96 9.25 4.58 5.03
N ASP A 97 10.18 3.65 5.25
CA ASP A 97 11.61 3.96 5.43
C ASP A 97 12.42 3.74 4.14
N ILE A 98 11.75 3.35 3.04
CA ILE A 98 12.36 3.23 1.71
C ILE A 98 12.48 4.61 1.08
N THR A 99 13.71 5.01 0.73
CA THR A 99 13.99 6.26 0.03
C THR A 99 14.23 6.03 -1.47
N PRO A 100 14.06 7.05 -2.33
CA PRO A 100 14.39 6.95 -3.75
C PRO A 100 15.86 6.59 -3.97
N ASP A 101 16.75 7.02 -3.08
CA ASP A 101 18.17 6.68 -3.10
C ASP A 101 18.41 5.19 -2.82
N ASN A 102 17.63 4.55 -1.95
CA ASN A 102 17.72 3.10 -1.74
C ASN A 102 17.34 2.33 -3.02
N VAL A 103 16.28 2.76 -3.71
CA VAL A 103 15.84 2.16 -4.97
C VAL A 103 16.88 2.39 -6.07
N ARG A 104 17.40 3.61 -6.19
CA ARG A 104 18.46 3.95 -7.14
C ARG A 104 19.73 3.17 -6.87
N ALA A 105 20.15 3.04 -5.62
CA ALA A 105 21.34 2.29 -5.24
C ALA A 105 21.24 0.82 -5.65
N VAL A 106 20.10 0.15 -5.41
CA VAL A 106 19.92 -1.25 -5.86
C VAL A 106 19.86 -1.36 -7.38
N MET A 107 19.24 -0.39 -8.07
CA MET A 107 19.22 -0.37 -9.54
C MET A 107 20.62 -0.12 -10.13
N GLN A 108 21.46 0.68 -9.47
CA GLN A 108 22.84 0.94 -9.90
C GLN A 108 23.78 -0.24 -9.61
N VAL A 109 23.57 -0.97 -8.50
CA VAL A 109 24.30 -2.22 -8.20
C VAL A 109 23.91 -3.33 -9.19
N SER A 110 22.64 -3.40 -9.62
CA SER A 110 22.20 -4.29 -10.69
C SER A 110 22.73 -3.88 -12.08
N ALA A 111 22.86 -2.59 -12.36
CA ALA A 111 23.47 -2.08 -13.60
C ALA A 111 25.00 -2.28 -13.65
N SER A 112 25.66 -2.41 -12.49
CA SER A 112 27.10 -2.66 -12.37
C SER A 112 27.46 -4.16 -12.42
N SER A 113 26.46 -5.04 -12.49
CA SER A 113 26.65 -6.48 -12.65
C SER A 113 26.30 -6.87 -14.08
N THR A 114 27.26 -6.73 -15.00
CA THR A 114 27.16 -7.26 -16.37
C THR A 114 27.23 -8.80 -16.34
N PRO A 115 26.23 -9.55 -16.84
CA PRO A 115 26.47 -10.89 -17.34
C PRO A 115 27.07 -10.76 -18.74
N ALA A 116 28.26 -11.32 -18.93
CA ALA A 116 28.87 -11.47 -20.24
C ALA A 116 27.95 -12.30 -21.16
N ALA A 117 27.75 -11.81 -22.38
CA ALA A 117 27.20 -12.60 -23.48
C ALA A 117 28.13 -13.81 -23.80
N PRO A 118 27.62 -14.82 -24.51
CA PRO A 118 27.72 -14.72 -25.98
C PRO A 118 26.44 -15.08 -26.75
N ALA A 119 26.43 -14.56 -27.98
CA ALA A 119 25.56 -14.84 -29.11
C ALA A 119 25.48 -16.36 -29.43
N THR A 120 24.43 -16.91 -30.04
CA THR A 120 24.02 -16.64 -31.43
C THR A 120 22.55 -17.00 -31.75
N ALA A 121 21.95 -16.09 -32.53
CA ALA A 121 20.83 -16.12 -33.46
C ALA A 121 20.17 -17.46 -33.85
N THR A 122 18.83 -17.44 -33.98
CA THR A 122 18.13 -17.47 -35.29
C THR A 122 16.63 -17.19 -35.11
N THR A 123 16.13 -16.11 -35.74
CA THR A 123 14.72 -15.82 -36.04
C THR A 123 14.30 -16.58 -37.33
N PRO A 124 13.00 -16.80 -37.62
CA PRO A 124 12.10 -15.76 -38.16
C PRO A 124 10.71 -15.75 -37.49
N GLU A 125 10.16 -14.60 -37.09
CA GLU A 125 9.39 -13.61 -37.89
C GLU A 125 8.02 -14.11 -38.36
N VAL A 126 6.94 -13.56 -37.77
CA VAL A 126 5.83 -12.85 -38.47
C VAL A 126 5.15 -11.91 -37.45
N ALA A 127 5.06 -10.62 -37.80
CA ALA A 127 4.27 -9.54 -37.17
C ALA A 127 3.00 -9.27 -38.02
N PRO A 128 2.23 -8.17 -37.85
CA PRO A 128 1.81 -7.38 -36.68
C PRO A 128 0.26 -7.32 -36.61
N GLU A 129 -0.38 -6.66 -35.64
CA GLU A 129 -1.12 -5.36 -35.75
C GLU A 129 -2.17 -5.40 -34.61
N ALA A 130 -2.63 -4.35 -33.93
CA ALA A 130 -2.48 -2.89 -33.98
C ALA A 130 -2.70 -2.39 -32.52
N GLU A 131 -1.85 -1.49 -32.00
CA GLU A 131 -2.15 -0.06 -31.80
C GLU A 131 -3.63 0.29 -31.55
N GLU A 132 -3.93 0.85 -30.38
CA GLU A 132 -4.60 2.16 -30.32
C GLU A 132 -4.16 2.96 -29.09
N THR A 133 -3.27 3.91 -29.37
CA THR A 133 -3.28 5.32 -28.96
C THR A 133 -3.51 5.75 -27.50
N VAL A 134 -2.43 6.35 -27.01
CA VAL A 134 -2.33 7.54 -26.15
C VAL A 134 -3.53 8.51 -26.12
N ALA A 135 -3.91 8.91 -24.91
CA ALA A 135 -4.27 10.28 -24.48
C ALA A 135 -4.82 10.20 -23.05
N SER A 136 -4.68 11.15 -22.14
CA SER A 136 -3.87 12.35 -21.99
C SER A 136 -4.10 12.74 -20.54
N VAL A 137 -3.10 13.37 -19.94
CA VAL A 137 -3.24 14.10 -18.67
C VAL A 137 -4.42 15.07 -18.79
N VAL A 138 -5.38 14.96 -17.87
CA VAL A 138 -6.37 15.98 -17.58
C VAL A 138 -6.41 16.15 -16.07
N ALA A 139 -6.09 17.36 -15.62
CA ALA A 139 -6.36 17.79 -14.24
C ALA A 139 -7.86 17.60 -13.96
N GLN A 140 -8.17 16.75 -12.98
CA GLN A 140 -9.55 16.34 -12.73
C GLN A 140 -10.25 17.37 -11.83
N GLU A 141 -11.30 18.00 -12.36
CA GLU A 141 -12.30 18.78 -11.59
C GLU A 141 -12.92 17.92 -10.46
N PRO A 142 -13.44 18.54 -9.39
CA PRO A 142 -13.94 17.82 -8.20
C PRO A 142 -15.08 16.87 -8.59
N GLN A 143 -14.77 15.58 -8.64
CA GLN A 143 -15.76 14.53 -8.87
C GLN A 143 -16.60 14.36 -7.60
N PRO A 144 -17.92 14.16 -7.71
CA PRO A 144 -18.74 13.83 -6.56
C PRO A 144 -18.22 12.52 -5.92
N GLY A 145 -18.13 12.51 -4.59
CA GLY A 145 -17.66 11.33 -3.85
C GLY A 145 -18.57 10.12 -4.05
N ASP A 146 -18.01 8.92 -3.94
CA ASP A 146 -18.73 7.65 -4.02
C ASP A 146 -18.79 7.05 -2.60
N ALA A 147 -20.00 6.97 -2.05
CA ALA A 147 -20.22 6.49 -0.68
C ALA A 147 -19.81 5.03 -0.48
N GLU A 148 -19.95 4.17 -1.50
CA GLU A 148 -19.59 2.75 -1.37
C GLU A 148 -18.07 2.59 -1.36
N LYS A 149 -17.34 3.37 -2.18
CA LYS A 149 -15.88 3.44 -2.10
C LYS A 149 -15.42 4.01 -0.76
N GLY A 150 -16.05 5.09 -0.30
CA GLY A 150 -15.76 5.68 1.00
C GLY A 150 -15.96 4.70 2.15
N LYS A 151 -17.04 3.92 2.10
CA LYS A 151 -17.33 2.85 3.05
C LYS A 151 -16.26 1.75 3.03
N ALA A 152 -15.80 1.35 1.84
CA ALA A 152 -14.74 0.36 1.70
C ALA A 152 -13.43 0.86 2.33
N VAL A 153 -13.04 2.10 2.05
CA VAL A 153 -11.86 2.73 2.66
C VAL A 153 -12.03 2.82 4.19
N TYR A 154 -13.18 3.29 4.66
CA TYR A 154 -13.48 3.42 6.09
C TYR A 154 -13.38 2.09 6.84
N ASN A 155 -14.05 1.06 6.31
CA ASN A 155 -14.03 -0.29 6.90
C ASN A 155 -12.65 -0.93 6.84
N THR A 156 -11.80 -0.51 5.91
CA THR A 156 -10.46 -1.08 5.78
C THR A 156 -9.47 -0.38 6.71
N LEU A 157 -9.57 0.93 6.89
CA LEU A 157 -8.53 1.75 7.52
C LEU A 157 -8.95 2.40 8.84
N CYS A 158 -10.22 2.77 8.99
CA CYS A 158 -10.68 3.62 10.08
C CYS A 158 -11.22 2.81 11.27
N ILE A 159 -11.85 1.65 11.02
CA ILE A 159 -12.53 0.86 12.06
C ILE A 159 -11.60 0.18 13.07
N ALA A 160 -10.29 0.21 12.83
CA ALA A 160 -9.31 -0.26 13.82
C ALA A 160 -9.33 0.59 15.10
N CYS A 161 -9.68 1.87 14.97
CA CYS A 161 -9.78 2.82 16.08
C CYS A 161 -11.18 3.40 16.24
N HIS A 162 -11.84 3.70 15.12
CA HIS A 162 -13.21 4.20 15.08
C HIS A 162 -14.22 3.05 15.06
N ASN A 163 -15.49 3.35 15.30
CA ASN A 163 -16.53 2.33 15.29
C ASN A 163 -16.91 1.98 13.83
N PRO A 164 -17.21 0.70 13.49
CA PRO A 164 -17.77 0.35 12.19
C PRO A 164 -19.01 1.17 11.79
N ASP A 165 -19.83 1.57 12.77
CA ASP A 165 -20.83 2.62 12.58
C ASP A 165 -20.20 3.98 12.91
N PRO A 166 -19.98 4.88 11.93
CA PRO A 166 -19.33 6.17 12.17
C PRO A 166 -20.14 7.11 13.07
N ALA A 167 -21.43 6.83 13.31
CA ALA A 167 -22.27 7.58 14.25
C ALA A 167 -21.97 7.25 15.72
N LEU A 168 -21.27 6.14 15.97
CA LEU A 168 -20.98 5.64 17.31
C LEU A 168 -19.53 5.86 17.69
N VAL A 169 -19.30 5.96 19.00
CA VAL A 169 -17.96 6.08 19.57
C VAL A 169 -17.19 4.77 19.36
N GLY A 170 -15.95 4.87 18.88
CA GLY A 170 -15.04 3.74 18.72
C GLY A 170 -14.24 3.44 19.98
N ALA A 171 -13.49 2.32 19.94
CA ALA A 171 -12.63 1.90 21.03
C ALA A 171 -11.55 2.94 21.37
N ILE A 172 -11.03 3.64 20.35
CA ILE A 172 -9.95 4.63 20.49
C ILE A 172 -10.34 5.98 19.88
N GLY A 173 -10.96 5.96 18.69
CA GLY A 173 -11.41 7.15 17.98
C GLY A 173 -12.82 7.59 18.38
N PRO A 174 -13.13 8.89 18.30
CA PRO A 174 -14.50 9.38 18.47
C PRO A 174 -15.41 8.95 17.31
N GLU A 175 -16.70 9.23 17.44
CA GLU A 175 -17.65 9.22 16.33
C GLU A 175 -17.34 10.33 15.33
N ILE A 176 -17.39 10.00 14.04
CA ILE A 176 -16.95 10.89 12.94
C ILE A 176 -17.98 11.05 11.84
N LYS A 177 -19.21 10.58 12.04
CA LYS A 177 -20.34 10.92 11.17
C LYS A 177 -20.56 12.44 11.15
N GLY A 178 -20.84 12.96 9.96
CA GLY A 178 -20.99 14.38 9.66
C GLY A 178 -19.67 15.15 9.56
N ALA A 179 -18.51 14.48 9.53
CA ALA A 179 -17.23 15.15 9.39
C ALA A 179 -17.16 15.90 8.04
N SER A 180 -16.80 17.19 8.09
CA SER A 180 -16.66 17.99 6.87
C SER A 180 -15.46 17.54 6.04
N ARG A 181 -15.50 17.79 4.73
CA ARG A 181 -14.39 17.53 3.81
C ARG A 181 -13.09 18.15 4.31
N GLU A 182 -13.16 19.41 4.72
CA GLU A 182 -12.01 20.17 5.23
C GLU A 182 -11.42 19.51 6.48
N LEU A 183 -12.27 19.10 7.43
CA LEU A 183 -11.83 18.38 8.62
C LEU A 183 -11.15 17.05 8.26
N LEU A 184 -11.74 16.28 7.35
CA LEU A 184 -11.16 15.02 6.89
C LEU A 184 -9.83 15.25 6.18
N GLU A 185 -9.72 16.26 5.32
CA GLU A 185 -8.49 16.57 4.61
C GLU A 185 -7.36 16.95 5.59
N THR A 186 -7.60 17.88 6.50
CA THR A 186 -6.56 18.31 7.45
C THR A 186 -6.22 17.21 8.47
N ARG A 187 -7.22 16.48 8.97
CA ARG A 187 -7.01 15.45 9.99
C ARG A 187 -6.39 14.20 9.42
N VAL A 188 -6.94 13.69 8.30
CA VAL A 188 -6.50 12.44 7.69
C VAL A 188 -5.17 12.63 6.97
N LEU A 189 -4.99 13.69 6.18
CA LEU A 189 -3.77 13.84 5.39
C LEU A 189 -2.61 14.45 6.17
N ARG A 190 -2.89 15.33 7.15
CA ARG A 190 -1.87 16.15 7.81
C ARG A 190 -1.79 15.96 9.32
N ALA A 191 -2.73 15.21 9.92
CA ALA A 191 -2.84 15.07 11.38
C ALA A 191 -3.02 16.42 12.10
N GLU A 192 -3.67 17.38 11.45
CA GLU A 192 -3.98 18.73 11.93
C GLU A 192 -5.50 18.93 12.06
N TYR A 193 -5.92 20.12 12.49
CA TYR A 193 -7.33 20.51 12.59
C TYR A 193 -7.56 21.86 11.90
N PRO A 194 -8.73 22.09 11.27
CA PRO A 194 -9.06 23.39 10.67
C PRO A 194 -9.11 24.50 11.73
N GLU A 195 -8.95 25.75 11.30
CA GLU A 195 -9.03 26.90 12.20
C GLU A 195 -10.40 26.96 12.90
N GLY A 196 -10.39 27.15 14.22
CA GLY A 196 -11.60 27.20 15.04
C GLY A 196 -12.26 25.85 15.35
N TYR A 197 -11.74 24.73 14.84
CA TYR A 197 -12.24 23.39 15.18
C TYR A 197 -11.69 22.92 16.53
N GLN A 198 -12.57 22.48 17.44
CA GLN A 198 -12.16 21.85 18.69
C GLN A 198 -12.18 20.32 18.58
N PRO A 199 -11.03 19.64 18.80
CA PRO A 199 -10.96 18.18 18.80
C PRO A 199 -11.88 17.55 19.86
N LYS A 200 -12.64 16.52 19.46
CA LYS A 200 -13.48 15.74 20.38
C LYS A 200 -12.67 14.95 21.41
N ARG A 201 -11.39 14.65 21.11
CA ARG A 201 -10.45 13.97 22.00
C ARG A 201 -9.07 14.61 21.87
N ASP A 202 -8.36 14.71 22.99
CA ASP A 202 -6.97 15.16 23.03
C ASP A 202 -6.02 13.96 22.92
N THR A 203 -5.94 13.35 21.73
CA THR A 203 -4.99 12.26 21.46
C THR A 203 -4.24 12.51 20.15
N LYS A 204 -2.98 12.06 20.10
CA LYS A 204 -2.12 12.12 18.91
C LYS A 204 -1.93 10.75 18.26
N LEU A 205 -2.82 9.81 18.56
CA LEU A 205 -2.70 8.39 18.16
C LEU A 205 -3.04 8.14 16.70
N MET A 206 -3.76 9.04 16.04
CA MET A 206 -4.12 8.91 14.62
C MET A 206 -3.01 9.56 13.77
N PRO A 207 -2.07 8.78 13.19
CA PRO A 207 -1.06 9.31 12.29
C PRO A 207 -1.68 9.78 10.97
N PRO A 208 -1.00 10.67 10.24
CA PRO A 208 -1.46 11.11 8.93
C PRO A 208 -1.39 9.96 7.91
N MET A 209 -2.45 9.82 7.12
CA MET A 209 -2.62 8.88 6.03
C MET A 209 -2.60 9.63 4.69
N ALA A 210 -1.44 10.23 4.36
CA ALA A 210 -1.27 11.07 3.17
C ALA A 210 -1.60 10.37 1.83
N HIS A 211 -1.59 9.03 1.81
CA HIS A 211 -1.95 8.24 0.63
C HIS A 211 -3.44 8.30 0.27
N LEU A 212 -4.30 8.76 1.18
CA LEU A 212 -5.76 8.88 0.97
C LEU A 212 -6.18 10.17 0.30
N VAL A 213 -5.25 10.93 -0.30
CA VAL A 213 -5.55 12.22 -0.95
C VAL A 213 -6.67 12.12 -2.00
N ASN A 214 -6.74 10.98 -2.71
CA ASN A 214 -7.77 10.74 -3.73
C ASN A 214 -9.06 10.13 -3.17
N ASP A 215 -9.07 9.72 -1.90
CA ASP A 215 -10.21 9.06 -1.25
C ASP A 215 -10.99 10.01 -0.32
N ILE A 216 -10.48 11.22 -0.06
CA ILE A 216 -11.14 12.19 0.85
C ILE A 216 -12.57 12.49 0.40
N ASP A 217 -12.81 12.66 -0.90
CA ASP A 217 -14.15 12.96 -1.41
C ASP A 217 -15.10 11.76 -1.21
N HIS A 218 -14.61 10.55 -1.42
CA HIS A 218 -15.38 9.31 -1.17
C HIS A 218 -15.69 9.12 0.31
N LEU A 219 -14.71 9.33 1.19
CA LEU A 219 -14.88 9.28 2.64
C LEU A 219 -15.86 10.35 3.13
N THR A 220 -15.77 11.56 2.58
CA THR A 220 -16.70 12.65 2.90
C THR A 220 -18.13 12.25 2.53
N GLU A 221 -18.34 11.65 1.36
CA GLU A 221 -19.67 11.20 0.94
C GLU A 221 -20.24 10.12 1.85
N PHE A 222 -19.43 9.12 2.20
CA PHE A 222 -19.84 8.03 3.09
C PHE A 222 -20.20 8.52 4.50
N LEU A 223 -19.48 9.53 5.00
CA LEU A 223 -19.63 10.03 6.36
C LEU A 223 -20.73 11.07 6.53
N LYS A 224 -21.49 11.42 5.48
CA LYS A 224 -22.61 12.37 5.58
C LYS A 224 -23.70 11.95 6.59
#